data_AF-A0A7C4NFU2-F1
#
_entry.id   AF-A0A7C4NFU2-F1
#
_cell.length_a   1.000
_cell.length_b   1.000
_cell.length_c   1.000
_cell.angle_alpha   90.00
_cell.angle_beta   90.00
_cell.angle_gamma   90.00
#
_symmetry.space_group_name_H-M   'P 1'
#
loop_
_entity.id
_entity.type
_entity.pdbx_description
1 polymer ?
#
loop_
_entity_poly.entity_id
_entity_poly.type
_entity_poly.pdbx_seq_one_letter_code
_entity_poly.pdbx_strand_id
1 'polypeptide(L)'
;MYNVKSKVLVLLVLLVAGFPVGLYGYGYVKTAEVLNKSLETMDVTSFKVLDVSLLPPTAEVEVMLTIENPTDTSITLKSVYFEVFLEDVKLGEVVTVGKPLPSKGVATLEGVMRIRASVILTAIRDYMERGSITLRITGSVTASATYLFVTVSRDASVNLTREYKRY
;
A
#
# COMPACT_ATOMS: atom_id res chain seq x y z
N MET A 1 -27.40 -37.62 -38.12
CA MET A 1 -25.95 -37.70 -37.81
C MET A 1 -25.48 -36.34 -37.34
N TYR A 2 -25.30 -36.15 -36.03
CA TYR A 2 -24.75 -34.90 -35.46
C TYR A 2 -23.29 -34.76 -35.90
N ASN A 3 -23.01 -33.72 -36.70
CA ASN A 3 -21.76 -33.56 -37.46
C ASN A 3 -20.56 -33.35 -36.52
N VAL A 4 -19.55 -34.23 -36.59
CA VAL A 4 -18.34 -34.21 -35.75
C VAL A 4 -17.65 -32.84 -35.77
N LYS A 5 -17.71 -32.13 -36.90
CA LYS A 5 -17.20 -30.75 -37.06
C LYS A 5 -17.86 -29.75 -36.10
N SER A 6 -19.16 -29.89 -35.81
CA SER A 6 -19.88 -29.01 -34.89
C SER A 6 -19.48 -29.23 -33.43
N LYS A 7 -19.15 -30.47 -33.03
CA LYS A 7 -18.69 -30.78 -31.67
C LYS A 7 -17.29 -30.23 -31.42
N VAL A 8 -16.40 -30.36 -32.40
CA VAL A 8 -15.03 -29.80 -32.34
C VAL A 8 -15.06 -28.27 -32.26
N LEU A 9 -15.94 -27.62 -33.02
CA LEU A 9 -16.12 -26.17 -32.98
C LEU A 9 -16.60 -25.67 -31.61
N VAL A 10 -17.60 -26.32 -31.01
CA VAL A 10 -18.11 -25.95 -29.68
C VAL A 10 -17.05 -26.14 -28.60
N LEU A 11 -16.26 -27.22 -28.69
CA LEU A 11 -15.19 -27.50 -27.73
C LEU A 11 -14.03 -26.48 -27.82
N LEU A 12 -13.69 -26.06 -29.05
CA LEU A 12 -12.75 -24.96 -29.30
C LEU A 12 -13.26 -23.64 -28.75
N VAL A 13 -14.53 -23.31 -28.94
CA VAL A 13 -15.14 -22.08 -28.39
C VAL A 13 -15.13 -22.09 -26.86
N LEU A 14 -15.43 -23.22 -26.22
CA LEU A 14 -15.39 -23.35 -24.77
C LEU A 14 -13.96 -23.27 -24.20
N LEU A 15 -12.96 -23.81 -24.90
CA LEU A 15 -11.55 -23.66 -24.53
C LEU A 15 -11.09 -22.21 -24.68
N VAL A 16 -11.41 -21.56 -25.79
CA VAL A 16 -11.01 -20.17 -26.07
C VAL A 16 -11.74 -19.17 -25.18
N ALA A 17 -12.98 -19.43 -24.77
CA ALA A 17 -13.72 -18.58 -23.84
C ALA A 17 -13.41 -18.89 -22.37
N GLY A 18 -13.27 -20.17 -22.02
CA GLY A 18 -13.01 -20.61 -20.64
C GLY A 18 -11.58 -20.34 -20.17
N PHE A 19 -10.60 -20.40 -21.07
CA PHE A 19 -9.20 -20.18 -20.73
C PHE A 19 -8.88 -18.74 -20.28
N PRO A 20 -9.30 -17.67 -20.98
CA PRO A 20 -9.10 -16.29 -20.53
C PRO A 20 -9.83 -15.99 -19.21
N VAL A 21 -11.05 -16.49 -19.03
CA VAL A 21 -11.83 -16.29 -17.80
C VAL A 21 -11.16 -17.00 -16.62
N GLY A 22 -10.71 -18.24 -16.82
CA GLY A 22 -9.96 -19.00 -15.81
C GLY A 22 -8.64 -18.34 -15.43
N LEU A 23 -7.88 -17.84 -16.42
CA LEU A 23 -6.64 -17.10 -16.18
C LEU A 23 -6.89 -15.78 -15.44
N TYR A 24 -7.92 -15.03 -15.81
CA TYR A 24 -8.29 -13.80 -15.13
C TYR A 24 -8.70 -14.07 -13.67
N GLY A 25 -9.55 -15.08 -13.44
CA GLY A 25 -9.96 -15.49 -12.09
C GLY A 25 -8.78 -15.94 -11.23
N TYR A 26 -7.88 -16.76 -11.78
CA TYR A 26 -6.65 -17.16 -11.11
C TYR A 26 -5.77 -15.96 -10.75
N GLY A 27 -5.49 -15.09 -11.72
CA GLY A 27 -4.70 -13.87 -11.53
C GLY A 27 -5.33 -12.93 -10.50
N TYR A 28 -6.66 -12.86 -10.46
CA TYR A 28 -7.41 -12.02 -9.52
C TYR A 28 -7.33 -12.52 -8.07
N VAL A 29 -7.39 -13.84 -7.86
CA VAL A 29 -7.21 -14.46 -6.54
C VAL A 29 -5.75 -14.31 -6.09
N LYS A 30 -4.79 -14.60 -6.98
CA LYS A 30 -3.37 -14.50 -6.65
C LYS A 30 -2.89 -13.07 -6.38
N THR A 31 -3.30 -12.09 -7.20
CA THR A 31 -2.94 -10.68 -6.95
C THR A 31 -3.47 -10.21 -5.59
N ALA A 32 -4.70 -10.61 -5.23
CA ALA A 32 -5.27 -10.28 -3.92
C ALA A 32 -4.53 -10.98 -2.77
N GLU A 33 -4.17 -12.26 -2.92
CA GLU A 33 -3.37 -12.99 -1.93
C GLU A 33 -2.04 -12.29 -1.68
N VAL A 34 -1.32 -11.94 -2.74
CA VAL A 34 -0.01 -11.29 -2.65
C VAL A 34 -0.13 -9.90 -2.03
N LEU A 35 -1.10 -9.09 -2.47
CA LEU A 35 -1.34 -7.76 -1.91
C LEU A 35 -1.68 -7.84 -0.42
N ASN A 36 -2.63 -8.69 -0.02
CA ASN A 36 -3.03 -8.82 1.39
C ASN A 36 -1.86 -9.26 2.27
N LYS A 37 -1.12 -10.29 1.86
CA LYS A 37 0.08 -10.75 2.60
C LYS A 37 1.16 -9.68 2.68
N SER A 38 1.32 -8.88 1.62
CA SER A 38 2.31 -7.81 1.63
C SER A 38 1.88 -6.68 2.58
N LEU A 39 0.60 -6.31 2.58
CA LEU A 39 0.05 -5.28 3.47
C LEU A 39 0.14 -5.64 4.95
N GLU A 40 0.07 -6.93 5.29
CA GLU A 40 0.31 -7.40 6.67
C GLU A 40 1.74 -7.14 7.16
N THR A 41 2.71 -7.03 6.25
CA THR A 41 4.12 -6.72 6.60
C THR A 41 4.40 -5.21 6.64
N MET A 42 3.40 -4.40 6.35
CA MET A 42 3.60 -2.97 6.20
C MET A 42 3.89 -2.33 7.55
N ASP A 43 5.00 -1.60 7.64
CA ASP A 43 5.43 -0.95 8.89
C ASP A 43 6.07 0.41 8.64
N VAL A 44 6.00 1.27 9.66
CA VAL A 44 6.62 2.60 9.69
C VAL A 44 8.06 2.45 10.20
N THR A 45 9.02 2.46 9.30
CA THR A 45 10.44 2.25 9.65
C THR A 45 11.16 3.52 10.08
N SER A 46 10.70 4.69 9.64
CA SER A 46 11.31 5.95 10.02
C SER A 46 10.30 7.09 10.13
N PHE A 47 10.52 7.93 11.14
CA PHE A 47 9.85 9.21 11.33
C PHE A 47 10.92 10.21 11.75
N LYS A 48 11.27 11.16 10.87
CA LYS A 48 12.38 12.09 11.09
C LYS A 48 11.96 13.51 10.82
N VAL A 49 12.42 14.44 11.65
CA VAL A 49 12.32 15.87 11.38
C VAL A 49 13.50 16.25 10.48
N LEU A 50 13.20 16.72 9.27
CA LEU A 50 14.21 17.15 8.30
C LEU A 50 14.62 18.60 8.51
N ASP A 51 13.63 19.48 8.66
CA ASP A 51 13.84 20.93 8.83
C ASP A 51 12.83 21.52 9.79
N VAL A 52 13.22 22.61 10.45
CA VAL A 52 12.35 23.41 11.32
C VAL A 52 12.56 24.88 10.99
N SER A 53 11.53 25.50 10.43
CA SER A 53 11.46 26.95 10.29
C SER A 53 10.80 27.55 11.52
N LEU A 54 11.34 28.65 12.03
CA LEU A 54 10.77 29.38 13.17
C LEU A 54 9.82 30.52 12.73
N LEU A 55 9.89 30.94 11.46
CA LEU A 55 9.17 32.10 10.93
C LEU A 55 8.78 31.87 9.45
N PRO A 56 7.54 31.44 9.16
CA PRO A 56 6.51 31.00 10.10
C PRO A 56 6.86 29.63 10.71
N PRO A 57 6.44 29.36 11.96
CA PRO A 57 6.86 28.16 12.66
C PRO A 57 6.24 26.90 12.01
N THR A 58 7.10 26.10 11.37
CA THR A 58 6.75 24.92 10.58
C THR A 58 7.90 23.90 10.67
N ALA A 59 7.59 22.61 10.56
CA ALA A 59 8.61 21.58 10.44
C ALA A 59 8.32 20.69 9.23
N GLU A 60 9.38 20.23 8.58
CA GLU A 60 9.30 19.21 7.55
C GLU A 60 9.65 17.86 8.17
N VAL A 61 8.78 16.89 7.95
CA VAL A 61 8.91 15.56 8.51
C VAL A 61 8.89 14.54 7.39
N GLU A 62 9.86 13.64 7.42
CA GLU A 62 9.93 12.47 6.57
C GLU A 62 9.31 11.28 7.30
N VAL A 63 8.40 10.60 6.61
CA VAL A 63 7.87 9.31 7.02
C VAL A 63 8.27 8.27 6.00
N MET A 64 8.96 7.24 6.45
CA MET A 64 9.33 6.08 5.64
C MET A 64 8.51 4.88 6.08
N LEU A 65 7.82 4.27 5.13
CA LEU A 65 7.12 3.02 5.30
C LEU A 65 7.81 1.95 4.46
N THR A 66 7.90 0.73 4.98
CA THR A 66 8.32 -0.42 4.22
C THR A 66 7.16 -1.37 4.05
N ILE A 67 7.07 -1.97 2.88
CA ILE A 67 6.19 -3.08 2.59
C ILE A 67 7.04 -4.21 2.01
N GLU A 68 6.95 -5.38 2.62
CA GLU A 68 7.62 -6.58 2.14
C GLU A 68 6.63 -7.41 1.34
N ASN A 69 7.15 -8.17 0.38
CA ASN A 69 6.36 -9.16 -0.35
C ASN A 69 6.89 -10.54 0.00
N PRO A 70 6.22 -11.25 0.94
CA PRO A 70 6.67 -12.57 1.37
C PRO A 70 6.37 -13.67 0.34
N THR A 71 5.85 -13.34 -0.84
CA THR A 71 5.43 -14.31 -1.86
C THR A 71 6.44 -14.43 -3.00
N ASP A 72 6.30 -15.48 -3.81
CA ASP A 72 7.13 -15.73 -5.00
C ASP A 72 6.62 -14.99 -6.25
N THR A 73 5.62 -14.12 -6.11
CA THR A 73 5.05 -13.35 -7.21
C THR A 73 5.32 -11.87 -7.02
N SER A 74 5.90 -11.21 -8.02
CA SER A 74 6.06 -9.76 -8.02
C SER A 74 4.75 -9.05 -8.35
N ILE A 75 4.55 -7.88 -7.75
CA ILE A 75 3.44 -6.97 -8.07
C ILE A 75 3.98 -5.57 -8.32
N THR A 76 3.18 -4.72 -8.95
CA THR A 76 3.45 -3.29 -9.07
C THR A 76 2.39 -2.54 -8.28
N LEU A 77 2.82 -1.71 -7.32
CA LEU A 77 1.96 -0.77 -6.61
C LEU A 77 1.64 0.37 -7.59
N LYS A 78 0.47 0.31 -8.21
CA LYS A 78 0.00 1.27 -9.22
C LYS A 78 -0.23 2.63 -8.60
N SER A 79 -0.94 2.66 -7.47
CA SER A 79 -1.19 3.87 -6.70
C SER A 79 -1.16 3.55 -5.23
N VAL A 80 -0.49 4.39 -4.48
CA VAL A 80 -0.41 4.38 -3.03
C VAL A 80 -0.85 5.76 -2.58
N TYR A 81 -1.86 5.78 -1.72
CA TYR A 81 -2.35 7.00 -1.07
C TYR A 81 -2.54 6.70 0.41
N PHE A 82 -1.79 7.40 1.26
CA PHE A 82 -1.97 7.34 2.70
C PHE A 82 -2.13 8.72 3.28
N GLU A 83 -3.04 8.86 4.22
CA GLU A 83 -3.13 9.99 5.13
C GLU A 83 -2.41 9.62 6.42
N VAL A 84 -1.52 10.50 6.85
CA VAL A 84 -0.75 10.32 8.08
C VAL A 84 -1.33 11.23 9.15
N PHE A 85 -1.64 10.65 10.29
CA PHE A 85 -2.19 11.31 11.46
C PHE A 85 -1.25 11.11 12.64
N LEU A 86 -1.11 12.15 13.44
CA LEU A 86 -0.51 12.07 14.77
C LEU A 86 -1.62 12.38 15.76
N GLU A 87 -1.93 11.40 16.61
CA GLU A 87 -3.18 11.34 17.36
C GLU A 87 -4.37 11.44 16.39
N ASP A 88 -5.15 12.53 16.48
CA ASP A 88 -6.28 12.81 15.60
C ASP A 88 -6.01 13.95 14.60
N VAL A 89 -4.77 14.44 14.54
CA VAL A 89 -4.40 15.56 13.66
C VAL A 89 -3.73 15.04 12.40
N LYS A 90 -4.32 15.35 11.24
CA LYS A 90 -3.73 15.04 9.93
C LYS A 90 -2.43 15.83 9.73
N LEU A 91 -1.32 15.12 9.57
CA LEU A 91 0.00 15.68 9.29
C LEU A 91 0.23 15.95 7.80
N GLY A 92 -0.29 15.06 6.96
CA GLY A 92 -0.07 15.12 5.53
C GLY A 92 -0.46 13.82 4.82
N GLU A 93 0.04 13.66 3.60
CA GLU A 93 -0.27 12.56 2.72
C GLU A 93 1.01 11.95 2.13
N VAL A 94 1.01 10.63 1.94
CA VAL A 94 2.04 9.91 1.19
C VAL A 94 1.41 9.43 -0.11
N VAL A 95 1.91 9.94 -1.23
CA VAL A 95 1.43 9.56 -2.56
C VAL A 95 2.58 8.98 -3.36
N THR A 96 2.40 7.78 -3.89
CA THR A 96 3.40 7.11 -4.74
C THR A 96 2.70 6.36 -5.85
N VAL A 97 3.29 6.37 -7.05
CA VAL A 97 2.73 5.73 -8.25
C VAL A 97 3.78 4.83 -8.88
N GLY A 98 3.35 3.66 -9.34
CA GLY A 98 4.18 2.76 -10.15
C GLY A 98 5.39 2.16 -9.41
N LYS A 99 5.31 1.98 -8.09
CA LYS A 99 6.42 1.40 -7.32
C LYS A 99 6.44 -0.12 -7.51
N PRO A 100 7.54 -0.72 -7.99
CA PRO A 100 7.64 -2.18 -8.06
C PRO A 100 7.78 -2.76 -6.66
N LEU A 101 7.11 -3.90 -6.42
CA LEU A 101 7.26 -4.71 -5.23
C LEU A 101 7.68 -6.14 -5.64
N PRO A 102 8.99 -6.41 -5.72
CA PRO A 102 9.51 -7.67 -6.24
C PRO A 102 9.14 -8.86 -5.35
N SER A 103 9.13 -10.06 -5.92
CA SER A 103 8.94 -11.31 -5.16
C SER A 103 10.02 -11.46 -4.10
N LYS A 104 9.65 -11.81 -2.86
CA LYS A 104 10.58 -11.93 -1.71
C LYS A 104 11.42 -10.67 -1.47
N GLY A 105 10.92 -9.51 -1.88
CA GLY A 105 11.63 -8.25 -1.77
C GLY A 105 10.85 -7.22 -0.97
N VAL A 106 11.44 -6.04 -0.87
CA VAL A 106 10.93 -4.93 -0.06
C VAL A 106 10.81 -3.69 -0.94
N ALA A 107 9.74 -2.93 -0.74
CA ALA A 107 9.60 -1.59 -1.29
C ALA A 107 9.52 -0.57 -0.16
N THR A 108 10.25 0.52 -0.31
CA THR A 108 10.16 1.68 0.57
C THR A 108 9.26 2.74 -0.07
N LEU A 109 8.33 3.25 0.73
CA LEU A 109 7.39 4.32 0.41
C LEU A 109 7.78 5.51 1.30
N GLU A 110 8.01 6.65 0.66
CA GLU A 110 8.50 7.85 1.33
C GLU A 110 7.48 8.96 1.14
N GLY A 111 7.21 9.69 2.22
CA GLY A 111 6.42 10.90 2.17
C GLY A 111 7.05 11.98 3.02
N VAL A 112 7.24 13.15 2.41
CA VAL A 112 7.67 14.37 3.11
C VAL A 112 6.45 15.25 3.32
N MET A 113 6.20 15.62 4.58
CA MET A 113 5.06 16.42 4.98
C MET A 113 5.48 17.66 5.75
N ARG A 114 4.79 18.77 5.48
CA ARG A 114 5.03 20.04 6.17
C ARG A 114 4.00 20.23 7.28
N ILE A 115 4.45 20.15 8.51
CA ILE A 115 3.64 20.21 9.72
C ILE A 115 3.68 21.65 10.28
N ARG A 116 2.51 22.16 10.68
CA ARG A 116 2.40 23.47 11.35
C ARG A 116 2.82 23.36 12.82
N ALA A 117 3.37 24.44 13.37
CA ALA A 117 3.79 24.48 14.78
C ALA A 117 2.69 24.14 15.79
N SER A 118 1.43 24.50 15.51
CA SER A 118 0.31 24.16 16.38
C SER A 118 0.20 22.65 16.62
N VAL A 119 0.44 21.85 15.57
CA VAL A 119 0.36 20.38 15.63
C VAL A 119 1.54 19.81 16.41
N ILE A 120 2.73 20.36 16.18
CA ILE A 120 3.96 19.96 16.90
C ILE A 120 3.82 20.23 18.40
N LEU A 121 3.31 21.40 18.77
CA LEU A 121 3.10 21.77 20.17
C LEU A 121 2.08 20.86 20.86
N THR A 122 0.98 20.53 20.17
CA THR A 122 0.00 19.56 20.68
C THR A 122 0.65 18.19 20.87
N ALA A 123 1.39 17.68 19.89
CA ALA A 123 2.06 16.39 19.99
C ALA A 123 3.10 16.34 21.12
N ILE A 124 3.90 17.40 21.29
CA ILE A 124 4.87 17.50 22.39
C ILE A 124 4.17 17.52 23.74
N ARG A 125 3.12 18.34 23.90
CA ARG A 125 2.36 18.39 25.15
C ARG A 125 1.76 17.04 25.48
N ASP A 126 1.14 16.39 24.50
CA ASP A 126 0.48 15.11 24.68
C ASP A 126 1.51 14.01 25.01
N TYR A 127 2.69 14.02 24.38
CA TYR A 127 3.81 13.15 24.75
C TYR A 127 4.30 13.39 26.18
N MET A 128 4.38 14.65 26.62
CA MET A 128 4.82 15.02 27.96
C MET A 128 3.81 14.63 29.05
N GLU A 129 2.51 14.75 28.76
CA GLU A 129 1.42 14.43 29.71
C GLU A 129 1.11 12.93 29.77
N ARG A 130 1.00 12.28 28.61
CA ARG A 130 0.57 10.87 28.49
C ARG A 130 1.73 9.89 28.44
N GLY A 131 2.95 10.37 28.18
CA GLY A 131 4.14 9.53 28.02
C GLY A 131 4.15 8.72 26.71
N SER A 132 3.17 8.90 25.82
CA SER A 132 3.16 8.29 24.49
C SER A 132 2.46 9.16 23.45
N ILE A 133 2.80 8.92 22.19
CA ILE A 133 2.12 9.49 21.01
C ILE A 133 1.79 8.37 20.02
N THR A 134 0.64 8.47 19.39
CA THR A 134 0.13 7.50 18.43
C THR A 134 0.21 8.08 17.02
N LEU A 135 0.95 7.42 16.14
CA LEU A 135 0.93 7.67 14.71
C LEU A 135 -0.08 6.72 14.06
N ARG A 136 -1.04 7.27 13.32
CA ARG A 136 -2.03 6.50 12.58
C ARG A 136 -1.93 6.79 11.08
N ILE A 137 -1.92 5.76 10.27
CA ILE A 137 -1.78 5.86 8.82
C ILE A 137 -2.93 5.11 8.18
N THR A 138 -3.76 5.83 7.43
CA THR A 138 -4.94 5.25 6.78
C THR A 138 -4.97 5.58 5.30
N GLY A 139 -5.41 4.66 4.47
CA GLY A 139 -5.56 4.96 3.04
C GLY A 139 -5.79 3.72 2.19
N SER A 140 -5.27 3.76 0.97
CA SER A 140 -5.49 2.71 -0.03
C SER A 140 -4.24 2.45 -0.88
N VAL A 141 -4.07 1.18 -1.22
CA VAL A 141 -3.06 0.70 -2.16
C VAL A 141 -3.75 -0.03 -3.30
N THR A 142 -3.49 0.40 -4.52
CA THR A 142 -3.82 -0.33 -5.73
C THR A 142 -2.57 -1.05 -6.22
N ALA A 143 -2.64 -2.37 -6.37
CA ALA A 143 -1.56 -3.15 -6.94
C ALA A 143 -2.03 -3.97 -8.15
N SER A 144 -1.10 -4.25 -9.06
CA SER A 144 -1.36 -5.09 -10.22
C SER A 144 -0.29 -6.15 -10.41
N ALA A 145 -0.69 -7.31 -10.89
CA ALA A 145 0.20 -8.37 -11.34
C ALA A 145 -0.17 -8.82 -12.74
N THR A 146 0.82 -9.27 -13.51
CA THR A 146 0.60 -9.82 -14.85
C THR A 146 0.91 -11.30 -14.84
N TYR A 147 -0.07 -12.12 -15.23
CA TYR A 147 0.07 -13.57 -15.36
C TYR A 147 -0.12 -13.96 -16.82
N LEU A 148 0.93 -14.52 -17.43
CA LEU A 148 1.02 -14.76 -18.87
C LEU A 148 0.83 -13.46 -19.67
N PHE A 149 -0.42 -13.15 -20.05
CA PHE A 149 -0.83 -11.99 -20.83
C PHE A 149 -2.02 -11.24 -20.21
N VAL A 150 -2.43 -11.61 -18.99
CA VAL A 150 -3.55 -10.98 -18.28
C VAL A 150 -3.01 -10.15 -17.12
N THR A 151 -3.21 -8.84 -17.18
CA THR A 151 -2.93 -7.94 -16.06
C THR A 151 -4.18 -7.79 -15.22
N VAL A 152 -4.06 -8.05 -13.92
CA VAL A 152 -5.16 -7.90 -12.96
C VAL A 152 -4.76 -6.87 -11.91
N SER A 153 -5.68 -5.98 -11.57
CA SER A 153 -5.48 -4.93 -10.56
C SER A 153 -6.42 -5.13 -9.38
N ARG A 154 -5.96 -4.73 -8.19
CA ARG A 154 -6.68 -4.85 -6.92
C ARG A 154 -6.41 -3.64 -6.04
N ASP A 155 -7.48 -3.22 -5.37
CA ASP A 155 -7.44 -2.21 -4.33
C ASP A 155 -7.56 -2.87 -2.96
N ALA A 156 -6.82 -2.33 -2.00
CA ALA A 156 -6.92 -2.71 -0.61
C ALA A 156 -6.75 -1.48 0.28
N SER A 157 -7.52 -1.43 1.37
CA SER A 157 -7.40 -0.39 2.37
C SER A 157 -6.31 -0.71 3.39
N VAL A 158 -5.64 0.32 3.88
CA VAL A 158 -4.60 0.23 4.89
C VAL A 158 -5.04 1.02 6.11
N ASN A 159 -4.83 0.44 7.30
CA ASN A 159 -5.00 1.11 8.57
C ASN A 159 -3.91 0.61 9.53
N LEU A 160 -2.88 1.42 9.72
CA LEU A 160 -1.74 1.14 10.59
C LEU A 160 -1.76 2.12 11.75
N THR A 161 -1.49 1.61 12.95
CA THR A 161 -1.39 2.41 14.16
C THR A 161 -0.11 2.03 14.88
N ARG A 162 0.73 3.01 15.21
CA ARG A 162 2.00 2.82 15.91
C ARG A 162 2.09 3.75 17.10
N GLU A 163 2.26 3.18 18.28
CA GLU A 163 2.44 3.93 19.53
C GLU A 163 3.94 4.10 19.82
N TYR A 164 4.37 5.32 20.09
CA TYR A 164 5.72 5.65 20.53
C TYR A 164 5.68 6.02 22.02
N LYS A 165 6.29 5.20 22.86
CA LYS A 165 6.32 5.38 24.32
C LYS A 165 7.62 6.03 24.78
N ARG A 166 7.52 6.78 25.87
CA ARG A 166 8.65 7.29 26.64
C ARG A 166 9.34 6.11 27.34
N TYR A 167 10.63 5.94 27.06
CA TYR A 167 11.51 5.00 27.76
C TYR A 167 11.80 5.48 29.19
#